data_AF-A0A3P3Y7R0-F1
#
_entry.id   AF-A0A3P3Y7R0-F1
#
_cell.length_a   1.000
_cell.length_b   1.000
_cell.length_c   1.000
_cell.angle_alpha   90.00
_cell.angle_beta   90.00
_cell.angle_gamma   90.00
#
_symmetry.space_group_name_H-M   'P 1'
#
loop_
_entity.id
_entity.type
_entity.pdbx_description
1 polymer ?
#
loop_
_entity_poly.entity_id
_entity_poly.type
_entity_poly.pdbx_seq_one_letter_code
_entity_poly.pdbx_strand_id
1 'polypeptide(L)'
;MQRDGVTQGEHGGADRHTPHDAHRASRSPSTGLAVAIMVRPFETLSDDRALQLQEVMYAMLRRRDWYAASRALRALIPNLRAMPIDAFKGMATLAARHPDEQAKVARLYRKLLSIKLLRKGTVQTDLFHETVSFELALLLVRHGMLAQAYDHLNEVMYSGRFRHSGLLPGYAGIVAYELVQSGKANPDPEAMLRGGVAFLQSALKLMPDCHAFLHYLVKARNALRESPLDDIDRFVADSPDNPAGWSILRDHLAEFCPTDTERRLRAALALLRIDPMSNALDDVVSVFREGRLVPPEQLFQLCTERLAYSRCDLLAWRIASELLVNYPGLPKPDEWWLDMHFRHPKRQALSLGLIADDRADIDRVPVQEDTIDMVAHKVVCAGHLLPGGFSSRFVVETVRALQCGGFITVLNRLSATSGRSDVPRILFDVAAGRT
;
A
#
# COMPACT_ATOMS: atom_id res chain seq x y z
N MET A 1 -13.23 52.88 -27.89
CA MET A 1 -14.36 52.04 -28.37
C MET A 1 -14.36 52.12 -29.89
N GLN A 2 -14.16 50.96 -30.52
CA GLN A 2 -13.83 50.77 -31.93
C GLN A 2 -15.03 51.04 -32.86
N ARG A 3 -14.75 51.68 -34.01
CA ARG A 3 -15.36 51.38 -35.32
C ARG A 3 -14.34 51.60 -36.43
N ASP A 4 -14.18 50.52 -37.20
CA ASP A 4 -13.82 50.32 -38.61
C ASP A 4 -13.00 51.38 -39.37
N GLY A 5 -11.85 50.93 -39.87
CA GLY A 5 -11.05 51.58 -40.90
C GLY A 5 -10.54 50.55 -41.91
N VAL A 6 -10.97 50.72 -43.15
CA VAL A 6 -10.54 50.02 -44.37
C VAL A 6 -9.12 50.43 -44.74
N THR A 7 -8.31 49.50 -45.27
CA THR A 7 -7.35 49.81 -46.36
C THR A 7 -7.03 48.58 -47.21
N GLN A 8 -7.21 48.75 -48.52
CA GLN A 8 -6.61 47.96 -49.60
C GLN A 8 -5.10 48.23 -49.69
N GLY A 9 -4.36 47.27 -50.27
CA GLY A 9 -2.97 47.45 -50.72
C GLY A 9 -2.55 46.29 -51.60
N GLU A 10 -2.54 46.52 -52.92
CA GLU A 10 -1.98 45.65 -53.95
C GLU A 10 -0.44 45.76 -54.00
N HIS A 11 0.24 44.66 -54.38
CA HIS A 11 1.26 44.58 -55.45
C HIS A 11 2.29 43.46 -55.22
N GLY A 12 2.69 42.82 -56.31
CA GLY A 12 4.00 42.18 -56.45
C GLY A 12 3.96 40.70 -56.82
N GLY A 13 3.85 40.41 -58.12
CA GLY A 13 4.16 39.09 -58.66
C GLY A 13 5.67 38.82 -58.71
N ALA A 14 6.04 37.55 -58.84
CA ALA A 14 7.10 37.06 -59.72
C ALA A 14 7.33 35.55 -59.51
N ASP A 15 7.39 34.85 -60.63
CA ASP A 15 8.05 33.58 -60.93
C ASP A 15 9.08 33.08 -59.91
N ARG A 16 9.05 31.76 -59.64
CA ARG A 16 10.29 30.97 -59.48
C ARG A 16 10.16 29.56 -60.05
N HIS A 17 10.95 29.36 -61.10
CA HIS A 17 11.59 28.11 -61.48
C HIS A 17 12.18 27.34 -60.28
N THR A 18 12.07 26.02 -60.38
CA THR A 18 12.91 24.96 -59.80
C THR A 18 14.41 25.22 -60.00
N PRO A 19 15.35 24.73 -59.14
CA PRO A 19 15.62 23.28 -59.00
C PRO A 19 16.20 22.77 -57.65
N HIS A 20 16.26 21.43 -57.55
CA HIS A 20 17.21 20.56 -56.83
C HIS A 20 17.87 21.02 -55.51
N ASP A 21 17.60 20.29 -54.42
CA ASP A 21 18.57 19.46 -53.66
C ASP A 21 17.86 18.82 -52.44
N ALA A 22 17.68 17.50 -52.39
CA ALA A 22 18.66 16.54 -51.88
C ALA A 22 19.02 16.73 -50.40
N HIS A 23 18.11 16.36 -49.49
CA HIS A 23 18.52 15.83 -48.17
C HIS A 23 17.71 14.59 -47.78
N ARG A 24 18.31 13.46 -48.14
CA ARG A 24 18.13 12.13 -47.56
C ARG A 24 18.59 12.19 -46.09
N ALA A 25 17.69 11.94 -45.15
CA ALA A 25 18.04 11.62 -43.76
C ALA A 25 17.32 10.32 -43.32
N SER A 26 18.06 9.22 -43.51
CA SER A 26 18.08 8.01 -42.70
C SER A 26 16.75 7.36 -42.29
N ARG A 27 16.15 6.61 -43.23
CA ARG A 27 15.51 5.35 -42.86
C ARG A 27 16.63 4.42 -42.39
N SER A 28 16.62 4.00 -41.11
CA SER A 28 17.57 2.99 -40.67
C SER A 28 17.31 1.70 -41.48
N PRO A 29 18.34 1.04 -42.03
CA PRO A 29 18.15 -0.19 -42.81
C PRO A 29 17.66 -1.39 -41.98
N SER A 30 17.59 -1.23 -40.65
CA SER A 30 17.32 -2.31 -39.68
C SER A 30 15.83 -2.56 -39.40
N THR A 31 14.92 -1.65 -39.74
CA THR A 31 13.46 -1.83 -39.53
C THR A 31 12.75 -2.43 -40.75
N GLY A 32 13.32 -2.30 -41.94
CA GLY A 32 12.77 -2.90 -43.17
C GLY A 32 13.04 -4.40 -43.29
N LEU A 33 14.13 -4.90 -42.71
CA LEU A 33 14.53 -6.30 -42.81
C LEU A 33 13.83 -7.20 -41.77
N ALA A 34 13.43 -6.66 -40.62
CA ALA A 34 12.75 -7.43 -39.56
C ALA A 34 11.25 -7.71 -39.87
N VAL A 35 10.67 -7.04 -40.86
CA VAL A 35 9.25 -7.20 -41.26
C VAL A 35 9.10 -8.09 -42.51
N ALA A 36 10.23 -8.54 -43.11
CA ALA A 36 10.26 -9.38 -44.29
C ALA A 36 10.31 -10.90 -43.97
N ILE A 37 10.02 -11.32 -42.74
CA ILE A 37 9.70 -12.72 -42.46
C ILE A 37 8.22 -12.90 -42.85
N MET A 38 8.01 -13.20 -44.13
CA MET A 38 6.75 -13.65 -44.68
C MET A 38 6.26 -14.89 -43.92
N VAL A 39 5.36 -14.68 -42.96
CA VAL A 39 4.50 -15.75 -42.47
C VAL A 39 3.48 -16.02 -43.59
N ARG A 40 3.78 -17.02 -44.43
CA ARG A 40 2.75 -17.62 -45.28
C ARG A 40 1.63 -18.14 -44.34
N PRO A 41 0.34 -17.98 -44.67
CA PRO A 41 -0.73 -18.16 -43.67
C PRO A 41 -1.02 -19.60 -43.24
N PHE A 42 -0.20 -20.60 -43.61
CA PHE A 42 -0.56 -22.02 -43.47
C PHE A 42 0.59 -22.99 -43.11
N GLU A 43 1.78 -22.50 -42.73
CA GLU A 43 2.85 -23.37 -42.22
C GLU A 43 2.95 -23.25 -40.70
N THR A 44 2.88 -24.38 -40.00
CA THR A 44 3.14 -24.47 -38.56
C THR A 44 4.53 -23.90 -38.26
N LEU A 45 4.61 -22.80 -37.50
CA LEU A 45 5.89 -22.23 -37.06
C LEU A 45 6.62 -23.24 -36.15
N SER A 46 7.94 -23.33 -36.28
CA SER A 46 8.78 -24.01 -35.29
C SER A 46 8.76 -23.24 -33.96
N ASP A 47 9.00 -23.94 -32.85
CA ASP A 47 8.95 -23.35 -31.50
C ASP A 47 9.93 -22.15 -31.37
N ASP A 48 11.12 -22.24 -31.98
CA ASP A 48 12.10 -21.14 -32.02
C ASP A 48 11.61 -19.91 -32.78
N ARG A 49 10.87 -20.09 -33.88
CA ARG A 49 10.28 -18.97 -34.63
C ARG A 49 9.13 -18.32 -33.88
N ALA A 50 8.39 -19.09 -33.08
CA ALA A 50 7.33 -18.56 -32.23
C ALA A 50 7.92 -17.65 -31.13
N LEU A 51 9.03 -18.08 -30.51
CA LEU A 51 9.75 -17.28 -29.51
C LEU A 51 10.29 -15.97 -30.09
N GLN A 52 10.91 -16.03 -31.28
CA GLN A 52 11.40 -14.84 -31.98
C GLN A 52 10.26 -13.86 -32.33
N LEU A 53 9.12 -14.36 -32.81
CA LEU A 53 7.96 -13.50 -33.10
C LEU A 53 7.39 -12.85 -31.82
N GLN A 54 7.45 -13.55 -30.69
CA GLN A 54 7.05 -13.05 -29.38
C GLN A 54 7.98 -11.91 -28.90
N GLU A 55 9.30 -12.06 -29.03
CA GLU A 55 10.27 -11.01 -28.71
C GLU A 55 10.08 -9.76 -29.58
N VAL A 56 9.85 -9.96 -30.88
CA VAL A 56 9.55 -8.88 -31.84
C VAL A 56 8.26 -8.17 -31.46
N MET A 57 7.22 -8.91 -31.08
CA MET A 57 5.96 -8.33 -30.59
C MET A 57 6.17 -7.49 -29.32
N TYR A 58 6.98 -7.92 -28.34
CA TYR A 58 7.27 -7.08 -27.16
C TYR A 58 8.09 -5.85 -27.49
N ALA A 59 9.04 -5.95 -28.42
CA ALA A 59 9.79 -4.79 -28.87
C ALA A 59 8.86 -3.75 -29.52
N MET A 60 7.86 -4.20 -30.30
CA MET A 60 6.83 -3.35 -30.90
C MET A 60 5.89 -2.74 -29.86
N LEU A 61 5.45 -3.51 -28.87
CA LEU A 61 4.62 -3.01 -27.75
C LEU A 61 5.36 -1.94 -26.93
N ARG A 62 6.64 -2.18 -26.58
CA ARG A 62 7.48 -1.21 -25.84
C ARG A 62 7.69 0.09 -26.63
N ARG A 63 7.81 0.00 -27.95
CA ARG A 63 7.94 1.15 -28.86
C ARG A 63 6.61 1.81 -29.20
N ARG A 64 5.49 1.33 -28.64
CA ARG A 64 4.13 1.79 -28.96
C ARG A 64 3.80 1.69 -30.46
N ASP A 65 4.44 0.76 -31.17
CA ASP A 65 4.13 0.44 -32.58
C ASP A 65 3.00 -0.59 -32.62
N TRP A 66 1.79 -0.08 -32.44
CA TRP A 66 0.60 -0.89 -32.23
C TRP A 66 0.16 -1.67 -33.46
N TYR A 67 0.38 -1.12 -34.66
CA TYR A 67 0.03 -1.77 -35.92
C TYR A 67 0.94 -2.98 -36.17
N ALA A 68 2.25 -2.82 -35.97
CA ALA A 68 3.21 -3.90 -36.12
C ALA A 68 2.99 -4.99 -35.05
N ALA A 69 2.73 -4.60 -33.79
CA ALA A 69 2.39 -5.54 -32.72
C ALA A 69 1.13 -6.36 -33.03
N SER A 70 0.07 -5.73 -33.58
CA SER A 70 -1.16 -6.43 -33.99
C SER A 70 -0.92 -7.44 -35.12
N ARG A 71 -0.04 -7.13 -36.07
CA ARG A 71 0.33 -8.05 -37.17
C ARG A 71 1.14 -9.25 -36.67
N ALA A 72 2.17 -9.00 -35.84
CA ALA A 72 2.97 -10.06 -35.24
C ALA A 72 2.08 -11.02 -34.43
N LEU A 73 1.15 -10.46 -33.67
CA LEU A 73 0.20 -11.21 -32.87
C LEU A 73 -0.76 -12.08 -33.71
N ARG A 74 -1.32 -11.56 -34.82
CA ARG A 74 -2.18 -12.37 -35.72
C ARG A 74 -1.43 -13.52 -36.36
N ALA A 75 -0.13 -13.37 -36.59
CA ALA A 75 0.73 -14.44 -37.10
C ALA A 75 1.11 -15.47 -36.03
N LEU A 76 1.21 -15.04 -34.76
CA LEU A 76 1.42 -15.92 -33.61
C LEU A 76 0.20 -16.81 -33.36
N ILE A 77 -1.00 -16.24 -33.20
CA ILE A 77 -2.21 -16.93 -32.70
C ILE A 77 -2.45 -18.33 -33.32
N PRO A 78 -2.39 -18.54 -34.65
CA PRO A 78 -2.65 -19.85 -35.27
C PRO A 78 -1.57 -20.90 -34.98
N ASN A 79 -0.37 -20.47 -34.59
CA ASN A 79 0.81 -21.30 -34.40
C ASN A 79 1.13 -21.59 -32.93
N LEU A 80 0.37 -21.01 -32.00
CA LEU A 80 0.59 -21.20 -30.58
C LEU A 80 0.14 -22.61 -30.16
N ARG A 81 1.12 -23.49 -29.93
CA ARG A 81 0.89 -24.78 -29.23
C ARG A 81 0.46 -24.56 -27.77
N ALA A 82 0.95 -23.48 -27.18
CA ALA A 82 0.51 -22.87 -25.92
C ALA A 82 0.58 -21.35 -26.09
N MET A 83 -0.42 -20.60 -25.63
CA MET A 83 -0.40 -19.14 -25.75
C MET A 83 0.41 -18.52 -24.61
N PRO A 84 1.52 -17.81 -24.88
CA PRO A 84 2.26 -17.11 -23.84
C PRO A 84 1.35 -16.05 -23.23
N ILE A 85 1.17 -16.09 -21.91
CA ILE A 85 0.35 -15.13 -21.14
C ILE A 85 0.73 -13.68 -21.48
N ASP A 86 2.00 -13.44 -21.76
CA ASP A 86 2.49 -12.10 -22.07
C ASP A 86 2.10 -11.63 -23.49
N ALA A 87 1.93 -12.55 -24.46
CA ALA A 87 1.41 -12.21 -25.78
C ALA A 87 -0.06 -11.78 -25.69
N PHE A 88 -0.79 -12.43 -24.78
CA PHE A 88 -2.13 -12.06 -24.39
C PHE A 88 -2.24 -10.69 -23.72
N LYS A 89 -1.37 -10.37 -22.74
CA LYS A 89 -1.29 -9.02 -22.14
C LYS A 89 -1.01 -7.94 -23.21
N GLY A 90 -0.22 -8.27 -24.22
CA GLY A 90 0.00 -7.43 -25.40
C GLY A 90 -1.28 -7.15 -26.19
N MET A 91 -2.12 -8.17 -26.43
CA MET A 91 -3.41 -7.99 -27.12
C MET A 91 -4.40 -7.14 -26.34
N ALA A 92 -4.49 -7.38 -25.03
CA ALA A 92 -5.34 -6.62 -24.13
C ALA A 92 -4.95 -5.14 -24.14
N THR A 93 -3.65 -4.86 -24.06
CA THR A 93 -3.10 -3.50 -24.10
C THR A 93 -3.38 -2.81 -25.44
N LEU A 94 -3.26 -3.54 -26.55
CA LEU A 94 -3.59 -3.05 -27.89
C LEU A 94 -5.08 -2.72 -28.06
N ALA A 95 -5.95 -3.57 -27.53
CA ALA A 95 -7.40 -3.44 -27.65
C ALA A 95 -7.97 -2.36 -26.72
N ALA A 96 -7.35 -2.11 -25.56
CA ALA A 96 -7.75 -1.09 -24.59
C ALA A 96 -7.37 0.35 -24.97
N ARG A 97 -6.83 0.58 -26.18
CA ARG A 97 -6.28 1.87 -26.62
C ARG A 97 -7.35 2.96 -26.85
N HIS A 98 -8.58 2.57 -27.13
CA HIS A 98 -9.67 3.52 -27.41
C HIS A 98 -10.80 3.34 -26.39
N PRO A 99 -11.20 4.41 -25.68
CA PRO A 99 -12.30 4.37 -24.71
C PRO A 99 -13.61 3.82 -25.30
N ASP A 100 -13.84 4.00 -26.61
CA ASP A 100 -15.05 3.56 -27.32
C ASP A 100 -14.97 2.13 -27.88
N GLU A 101 -13.88 1.39 -27.66
CA GLU A 101 -13.67 0.04 -28.19
C GLU A 101 -13.82 -1.07 -27.14
N GLN A 102 -14.42 -0.78 -25.98
CA GLN A 102 -14.58 -1.71 -24.85
C GLN A 102 -15.36 -2.98 -25.22
N ALA A 103 -16.44 -2.84 -25.99
CA ALA A 103 -17.18 -3.98 -26.54
C ALA A 103 -16.32 -4.83 -27.48
N LYS A 104 -15.28 -4.26 -28.11
CA LYS A 104 -14.32 -5.02 -28.93
C LYS A 104 -13.32 -5.78 -28.05
N VAL A 105 -12.86 -5.18 -26.94
CA VAL A 105 -11.97 -5.85 -25.96
C VAL A 105 -12.69 -7.02 -25.27
N ALA A 106 -13.91 -6.81 -24.77
CA ALA A 106 -14.70 -7.91 -24.18
C ALA A 106 -15.00 -9.02 -25.20
N ARG A 107 -15.32 -8.67 -26.46
CA ARG A 107 -15.46 -9.65 -27.55
C ARG A 107 -14.15 -10.39 -27.83
N LEU A 108 -13.01 -9.71 -27.76
CA LEU A 108 -11.70 -10.33 -27.91
C LEU A 108 -11.47 -11.36 -26.81
N TYR A 109 -11.65 -11.02 -25.53
CA TYR A 109 -11.52 -11.98 -24.43
C TYR A 109 -12.47 -13.18 -24.57
N ARG A 110 -13.75 -12.96 -24.88
CA ARG A 110 -14.71 -14.06 -25.14
C ARG A 110 -14.26 -14.95 -26.31
N LYS A 111 -13.73 -14.35 -27.37
CA LYS A 111 -13.16 -15.11 -28.50
C LYS A 111 -11.95 -15.93 -28.06
N LEU A 112 -11.08 -15.38 -27.22
CA LEU A 112 -9.93 -16.11 -26.69
C LEU A 112 -10.32 -17.28 -25.79
N LEU A 113 -11.39 -17.14 -24.99
CA LEU A 113 -11.96 -18.25 -24.21
C LEU A 113 -12.49 -19.38 -25.12
N SER A 114 -13.01 -19.03 -26.30
CA SER A 114 -13.50 -20.02 -27.28
C SER A 114 -12.40 -20.75 -28.07
N ILE A 115 -11.14 -20.29 -27.97
CA ILE A 115 -10.03 -20.94 -28.69
C ILE A 115 -9.78 -22.32 -28.08
N LYS A 116 -9.95 -23.36 -28.89
CA LYS A 116 -9.51 -24.72 -28.56
C LYS A 116 -7.99 -24.80 -28.74
N LEU A 117 -7.25 -24.66 -27.65
CA LEU A 117 -5.81 -24.92 -27.67
C LEU A 117 -5.56 -26.41 -27.98
N LEU A 118 -4.56 -26.67 -28.84
CA LEU A 118 -4.27 -28.00 -29.42
C LEU A 118 -3.94 -29.07 -28.36
N ARG A 119 -3.52 -28.67 -27.15
CA ARG A 119 -3.29 -29.55 -26.00
C ARG A 119 -4.27 -29.21 -24.89
N LYS A 120 -5.44 -29.85 -24.90
CA LYS A 120 -6.37 -29.83 -23.75
C LYS A 120 -5.73 -30.56 -22.56
N GLY A 121 -5.84 -29.98 -21.37
CA GLY A 121 -5.40 -30.63 -20.12
C GLY A 121 -3.91 -30.48 -19.77
N THR A 122 -3.17 -29.59 -20.43
CA THR A 122 -1.84 -29.18 -19.94
C THR A 122 -1.97 -27.99 -18.98
N VAL A 123 -1.16 -27.96 -17.92
CA VAL A 123 -1.10 -26.87 -16.92
C VAL A 123 -1.04 -25.47 -17.57
N GLN A 124 -0.30 -25.31 -18.66
CA GLN A 124 -0.20 -24.05 -19.40
C GLN A 124 -1.51 -23.62 -20.06
N THR A 125 -2.31 -24.57 -20.53
CA THR A 125 -3.63 -24.31 -21.14
C THR A 125 -4.59 -23.83 -20.07
N ASP A 126 -4.60 -24.47 -18.90
CA ASP A 126 -5.50 -24.07 -17.81
C ASP A 126 -5.08 -22.73 -17.20
N LEU A 127 -3.78 -22.50 -16.97
CA LEU A 127 -3.29 -21.19 -16.53
C LEU A 127 -3.62 -20.06 -17.54
N PHE A 128 -3.54 -20.35 -18.83
CA PHE A 128 -3.96 -19.41 -19.86
C PHE A 128 -5.44 -19.07 -19.74
N HIS A 129 -6.33 -20.08 -19.74
CA HIS A 129 -7.77 -19.83 -19.66
C HIS A 129 -8.19 -19.20 -18.33
N GLU A 130 -7.52 -19.51 -17.23
CA GLU A 130 -7.69 -18.85 -15.94
C GLU A 130 -7.36 -17.36 -16.06
N THR A 131 -6.19 -17.03 -16.62
CA THR A 131 -5.75 -15.65 -16.82
C THR A 131 -6.72 -14.89 -17.74
N VAL A 132 -7.15 -15.49 -18.85
CA VAL A 132 -8.12 -14.87 -19.76
C VAL A 132 -9.46 -14.62 -19.07
N SER A 133 -9.93 -15.58 -18.28
CA SER A 133 -11.18 -15.46 -17.53
C SER A 133 -11.10 -14.35 -16.49
N PHE A 134 -9.98 -14.27 -15.78
CA PHE A 134 -9.74 -13.27 -14.75
C PHE A 134 -9.68 -11.85 -15.34
N GLU A 135 -8.91 -11.65 -16.40
CA GLU A 135 -8.80 -10.34 -17.06
C GLU A 135 -10.13 -9.88 -17.68
N LEU A 136 -10.94 -10.79 -18.22
CA LEU A 136 -12.29 -10.45 -18.67
C LEU A 136 -13.16 -9.96 -17.50
N ALA A 137 -13.10 -10.63 -16.35
CA ALA A 137 -13.83 -10.20 -15.17
C ALA A 137 -13.38 -8.80 -14.71
N LEU A 138 -12.06 -8.56 -14.63
CA LEU A 138 -11.51 -7.25 -14.29
C LEU A 138 -11.96 -6.15 -15.26
N LEU A 139 -11.96 -6.43 -16.56
CA LEU A 139 -12.44 -5.49 -17.57
C LEU A 139 -13.91 -5.14 -17.33
N LEU A 140 -14.76 -6.14 -17.13
CA LEU A 140 -16.19 -5.94 -16.88
C LEU A 140 -16.42 -5.11 -15.60
N VAL A 141 -15.68 -5.39 -14.53
CA VAL A 141 -15.74 -4.62 -13.27
C VAL A 141 -15.32 -3.16 -13.47
N ARG A 142 -14.20 -2.90 -14.17
CA ARG A 142 -13.70 -1.54 -14.46
C ARG A 142 -14.71 -0.68 -15.22
N HIS A 143 -15.62 -1.30 -15.96
CA HIS A 143 -16.68 -0.62 -16.71
C HIS A 143 -18.04 -0.63 -16.00
N GLY A 144 -18.08 -1.01 -14.72
CA GLY A 144 -19.32 -1.03 -13.93
C GLY A 144 -20.30 -2.13 -14.33
N MET A 145 -19.87 -3.11 -15.13
CA MET A 145 -20.67 -4.22 -15.63
C MET A 145 -20.65 -5.41 -14.64
N LEU A 146 -20.93 -5.14 -13.37
CA LEU A 146 -20.78 -6.10 -12.27
C LEU A 146 -21.59 -7.40 -12.47
N ALA A 147 -22.83 -7.31 -12.97
CA ALA A 147 -23.65 -8.50 -13.22
C ALA A 147 -23.02 -9.43 -14.26
N GLN A 148 -22.51 -8.89 -15.37
CA GLN A 148 -21.84 -9.69 -16.39
C GLN A 148 -20.50 -10.26 -15.89
N ALA A 149 -19.79 -9.53 -15.03
CA ALA A 149 -18.59 -10.05 -14.39
C ALA A 149 -18.92 -11.23 -13.48
N TYR A 150 -19.99 -11.11 -12.69
CA TYR A 150 -20.46 -12.17 -11.81
C TYR A 150 -20.89 -13.41 -12.59
N ASP A 151 -21.74 -13.27 -13.60
CA ASP A 151 -22.24 -14.38 -14.42
C ASP A 151 -21.08 -15.14 -15.07
N HIS A 152 -20.12 -14.42 -15.65
CA HIS A 152 -18.92 -15.00 -16.25
C HIS A 152 -18.08 -15.77 -15.22
N LEU A 153 -17.81 -15.17 -14.06
CA LEU A 153 -17.06 -15.85 -12.99
C LEU A 153 -17.80 -17.09 -12.49
N ASN A 154 -19.12 -17.01 -12.36
CA ASN A 154 -19.94 -18.12 -11.88
C ASN A 154 -19.96 -19.29 -12.87
N GLU A 155 -20.09 -19.02 -14.18
CA GLU A 155 -19.96 -20.03 -15.24
C GLU A 155 -18.59 -20.72 -15.18
N VAL A 156 -17.52 -19.92 -15.02
CA VAL A 156 -16.15 -20.41 -14.90
C VAL A 156 -15.99 -21.32 -13.68
N MET A 157 -16.57 -20.96 -12.53
CA MET A 157 -16.53 -21.78 -11.33
C MET A 157 -17.32 -23.09 -11.46
N TYR A 158 -18.52 -23.05 -12.03
CA TYR A 158 -19.35 -24.24 -12.22
C TYR A 158 -18.80 -25.21 -13.26
N SER A 159 -17.96 -24.75 -14.19
CA SER A 159 -17.25 -25.64 -15.12
C SER A 159 -16.33 -26.64 -14.41
N GLY A 160 -15.95 -26.37 -13.15
CA GLY A 160 -15.04 -27.21 -12.37
C GLY A 160 -13.61 -27.24 -12.90
N ARG A 161 -13.28 -26.38 -13.87
CA ARG A 161 -11.99 -26.38 -14.58
C ARG A 161 -10.83 -25.78 -13.78
N PHE A 162 -11.12 -24.90 -12.81
CA PHE A 162 -10.12 -24.13 -12.07
C PHE A 162 -10.19 -24.35 -10.55
N ARG A 163 -10.38 -25.60 -10.12
CA ARG A 163 -10.54 -25.95 -8.69
C ARG A 163 -9.35 -25.57 -7.80
N HIS A 164 -8.18 -25.35 -8.38
CA HIS A 164 -6.96 -24.94 -7.67
C HIS A 164 -6.73 -23.43 -7.67
N SER A 165 -7.56 -22.65 -8.38
CA SER A 165 -7.45 -21.19 -8.42
C SER A 165 -8.13 -20.59 -7.19
N GLY A 166 -7.36 -19.91 -6.34
CA GLY A 166 -7.92 -19.07 -5.28
C GLY A 166 -8.42 -17.72 -5.80
N LEU A 167 -7.86 -17.22 -6.90
CA LEU A 167 -8.14 -15.87 -7.41
C LEU A 167 -9.56 -15.75 -7.99
N LEU A 168 -9.97 -16.68 -8.85
CA LEU A 168 -11.29 -16.66 -9.48
C LEU A 168 -12.45 -16.69 -8.47
N PRO A 169 -12.52 -17.63 -7.51
CA PRO A 169 -13.57 -17.59 -6.49
C PRO A 169 -13.46 -16.36 -5.60
N GLY A 170 -12.24 -15.93 -5.23
CA GLY A 170 -12.05 -14.74 -4.40
C GLY A 170 -12.68 -13.51 -5.05
N TYR A 171 -12.41 -13.29 -6.35
CA TYR A 171 -13.03 -12.21 -7.10
C TYR A 171 -14.52 -12.40 -7.35
N ALA A 172 -15.01 -13.64 -7.55
CA ALA A 172 -16.44 -13.90 -7.67
C ALA A 172 -17.19 -13.45 -6.42
N GLY A 173 -16.65 -13.72 -5.24
CA GLY A 173 -17.23 -13.28 -3.98
C GLY A 173 -17.14 -11.76 -3.75
N ILE A 174 -16.03 -11.12 -4.14
CA ILE A 174 -15.92 -9.65 -4.14
C ILE A 174 -17.00 -9.04 -5.04
N VAL A 175 -17.12 -9.50 -6.28
CA VAL A 175 -18.10 -8.99 -7.24
C VAL A 175 -19.53 -9.23 -6.75
N ALA A 176 -19.81 -10.39 -6.14
CA ALA A 176 -21.11 -10.66 -5.53
C ALA A 176 -21.47 -9.62 -4.47
N TYR A 177 -20.54 -9.34 -3.56
CA TYR A 177 -20.73 -8.32 -2.53
C TYR A 177 -20.99 -6.94 -3.15
N GLU A 178 -20.13 -6.48 -4.06
CA GLU A 178 -20.25 -5.18 -4.72
C GLU A 178 -21.57 -5.05 -5.51
N LEU A 179 -22.00 -6.13 -6.17
CA LEU A 179 -23.25 -6.15 -6.92
C LEU A 179 -24.46 -5.98 -6.00
N VAL A 180 -24.48 -6.68 -4.85
CA VAL A 180 -25.52 -6.56 -3.82
C VAL A 180 -25.52 -5.15 -3.21
N GLN A 181 -24.35 -4.62 -2.84
CA GLN A 181 -24.23 -3.26 -2.28
C GLN A 181 -24.69 -2.18 -3.26
N SER A 182 -24.47 -2.39 -4.55
CA SER A 182 -24.93 -1.44 -5.59
C SER A 182 -26.45 -1.45 -5.83
N GLY A 183 -27.21 -2.36 -5.20
CA GLY A 183 -28.65 -2.51 -5.42
C GLY A 183 -29.01 -3.10 -6.79
N LYS A 184 -28.03 -3.66 -7.51
CA LYS A 184 -28.20 -4.22 -8.87
C LYS A 184 -28.28 -5.75 -8.89
N ALA A 185 -28.26 -6.39 -7.71
CA ALA A 185 -28.45 -7.83 -7.60
C ALA A 185 -29.91 -8.22 -7.91
N ASN A 186 -30.12 -9.25 -8.73
CA ASN A 186 -31.44 -9.77 -9.12
C ASN A 186 -31.29 -11.26 -9.48
N PRO A 187 -32.19 -12.19 -9.07
CA PRO A 187 -33.41 -11.98 -8.28
C PRO A 187 -33.28 -12.13 -6.76
N ASP A 188 -32.23 -12.77 -6.25
CA ASP A 188 -32.06 -13.00 -4.81
C ASP A 188 -30.70 -12.46 -4.32
N PRO A 189 -30.65 -11.22 -3.80
CA PRO A 189 -29.43 -10.62 -3.26
C PRO A 189 -28.84 -11.38 -2.08
N GLU A 190 -29.67 -12.00 -1.23
CA GLU A 190 -29.19 -12.73 -0.06
C GLU A 190 -28.53 -14.03 -0.49
N ALA A 191 -29.17 -14.82 -1.36
CA ALA A 191 -28.57 -16.05 -1.89
C ALA A 191 -27.27 -15.78 -2.65
N MET A 192 -27.23 -14.69 -3.44
CA MET A 192 -26.01 -14.25 -4.14
C MET A 192 -24.89 -13.93 -3.15
N LEU A 193 -25.20 -13.21 -2.06
CA LEU A 193 -24.22 -12.86 -1.04
C LEU A 193 -23.72 -14.08 -0.28
N ARG A 194 -24.61 -15.02 0.08
CA ARG A 194 -24.24 -16.33 0.68
C ARG A 194 -23.34 -17.15 -0.24
N GLY A 195 -23.63 -17.17 -1.55
CA GLY A 195 -22.75 -17.77 -2.55
C GLY A 195 -21.38 -17.08 -2.61
N GLY A 196 -21.36 -15.74 -2.55
CA GLY A 196 -20.14 -14.95 -2.48
C GLY A 196 -19.28 -15.25 -1.25
N VAL A 197 -19.90 -15.41 -0.07
CA VAL A 197 -19.23 -15.85 1.16
C VAL A 197 -18.57 -17.22 0.96
N ALA A 198 -19.28 -18.19 0.39
CA ALA A 198 -18.73 -19.52 0.12
C ALA A 198 -17.53 -19.45 -0.85
N PHE A 199 -17.59 -18.59 -1.87
CA PHE A 199 -16.45 -18.38 -2.77
C PHE A 199 -15.25 -17.75 -2.06
N LEU A 200 -15.44 -16.72 -1.21
CA LEU A 200 -14.37 -16.11 -0.43
C LEU A 200 -13.71 -17.09 0.54
N GLN A 201 -14.50 -17.91 1.22
CA GLN A 201 -13.99 -18.97 2.09
C GLN A 201 -13.19 -20.01 1.30
N SER A 202 -13.66 -20.41 0.11
CA SER A 202 -12.90 -21.30 -0.78
C SER A 202 -11.59 -20.67 -1.26
N ALA A 203 -11.60 -19.36 -1.54
CA ALA A 203 -10.42 -18.62 -1.97
C ALA A 203 -9.38 -18.54 -0.85
N LEU A 204 -9.80 -18.26 0.39
CA LEU A 204 -8.91 -18.22 1.56
C LEU A 204 -8.30 -19.58 1.88
N LYS A 205 -9.00 -20.70 1.63
CA LYS A 205 -8.39 -22.04 1.75
C LYS A 205 -7.22 -22.26 0.78
N LEU A 206 -7.26 -21.63 -0.39
CA LEU A 206 -6.23 -21.74 -1.42
C LEU A 206 -5.16 -20.63 -1.30
N MET A 207 -5.51 -19.50 -0.70
CA MET A 207 -4.66 -18.32 -0.50
C MET A 207 -4.85 -17.79 0.93
N PRO A 208 -4.31 -18.48 1.95
CA PRO A 208 -4.56 -18.19 3.36
C PRO A 208 -4.10 -16.80 3.78
N ASP A 209 -3.04 -16.26 3.16
CA ASP A 209 -2.50 -14.93 3.49
C ASP A 209 -3.24 -13.76 2.81
N CYS A 210 -4.28 -14.01 2.01
CA CYS A 210 -4.93 -12.96 1.23
C CYS A 210 -5.92 -12.14 2.07
N HIS A 211 -5.41 -11.12 2.77
CA HIS A 211 -6.21 -10.24 3.63
C HIS A 211 -7.33 -9.49 2.88
N ALA A 212 -7.17 -9.23 1.58
CA ALA A 212 -8.24 -8.63 0.77
C ALA A 212 -9.49 -9.53 0.72
N PHE A 213 -9.32 -10.85 0.61
CA PHE A 213 -10.43 -11.79 0.66
C PHE A 213 -11.05 -11.86 2.05
N LEU A 214 -10.24 -11.85 3.12
CA LEU A 214 -10.76 -11.77 4.49
C LEU A 214 -11.60 -10.49 4.70
N HIS A 215 -11.09 -9.34 4.29
CA HIS A 215 -11.79 -8.07 4.44
C HIS A 215 -13.17 -8.08 3.74
N TYR A 216 -13.24 -8.62 2.52
CA TYR A 216 -14.53 -8.76 1.83
C TYR A 216 -15.43 -9.83 2.44
N LEU A 217 -14.86 -10.90 3.01
CA LEU A 217 -15.62 -11.92 3.73
C LEU A 217 -16.29 -11.33 4.98
N VAL A 218 -15.55 -10.56 5.77
CA VAL A 218 -16.06 -9.82 6.93
C VAL A 218 -17.20 -8.90 6.52
N LYS A 219 -17.01 -8.10 5.47
CA LYS A 219 -18.07 -7.22 4.93
C LYS A 219 -19.32 -7.98 4.50
N ALA A 220 -19.16 -9.10 3.81
CA ALA A 220 -20.26 -9.92 3.34
C ALA A 220 -21.04 -10.57 4.50
N ARG A 221 -20.34 -11.11 5.51
CA ARG A 221 -20.93 -11.65 6.73
C ARG A 221 -21.71 -10.60 7.52
N ASN A 222 -21.11 -9.42 7.73
CA ASN A 222 -21.78 -8.31 8.40
C ASN A 222 -23.06 -7.87 7.66
N ALA A 223 -23.03 -7.84 6.32
CA ALA A 223 -24.21 -7.54 5.51
C ALA A 223 -25.30 -8.61 5.63
N LEU A 224 -24.94 -9.88 5.90
CA LEU A 224 -25.86 -10.97 6.25
C LEU A 224 -26.28 -10.98 7.73
N ARG A 225 -25.77 -10.05 8.55
CA ARG A 225 -25.92 -10.04 10.02
C ARG A 225 -25.41 -11.32 10.69
N GLU A 226 -24.36 -11.90 10.11
CA GLU A 226 -23.66 -13.07 10.64
C GLU A 226 -22.32 -12.65 11.24
N SER A 227 -21.91 -13.28 12.33
CA SER A 227 -20.60 -13.02 12.94
C SER A 227 -19.48 -13.58 12.05
N PRO A 228 -18.50 -12.75 11.64
CA PRO A 228 -17.32 -13.21 10.91
C PRO A 228 -16.19 -13.70 11.82
N LEU A 229 -16.35 -13.70 13.15
CA LEU A 229 -15.26 -13.96 14.09
C LEU A 229 -14.56 -15.30 13.85
N ASP A 230 -15.29 -16.37 13.55
CA ASP A 230 -14.69 -17.69 13.27
C ASP A 230 -13.82 -17.68 12.01
N ASP A 231 -14.22 -16.91 10.99
CA ASP A 231 -13.47 -16.75 9.75
C ASP A 231 -12.19 -15.92 10.00
N ILE A 232 -12.28 -14.86 10.82
CA ILE A 232 -11.14 -14.03 11.22
C ILE A 232 -10.16 -14.81 12.10
N ASP A 233 -10.65 -15.54 13.11
CA ASP A 233 -9.82 -16.34 14.02
C ASP A 233 -9.02 -17.40 13.26
N ARG A 234 -9.68 -18.08 12.32
CA ARG A 234 -9.00 -19.05 11.46
C ARG A 234 -7.89 -18.38 10.65
N PHE A 235 -8.17 -17.22 10.06
CA PHE A 235 -7.17 -16.49 9.28
C PHE A 235 -5.94 -16.11 10.13
N VAL A 236 -6.13 -15.55 11.33
CA VAL A 236 -4.99 -15.19 12.19
C VAL A 236 -4.26 -16.41 12.76
N ALA A 237 -4.94 -17.55 12.90
CA ALA A 237 -4.30 -18.81 13.28
C ALA A 237 -3.47 -19.41 12.14
N ASP A 238 -3.99 -19.38 10.92
CA ASP A 238 -3.31 -19.92 9.73
C ASP A 238 -2.19 -19.00 9.24
N SER A 239 -2.30 -17.68 9.47
CA SER A 239 -1.38 -16.63 8.99
C SER A 239 -0.99 -15.67 10.12
N PRO A 240 -0.32 -16.15 11.20
CA PRO A 240 -0.09 -15.37 12.41
C PRO A 240 0.84 -14.17 12.22
N ASP A 241 1.68 -14.16 11.18
CA ASP A 241 2.60 -13.05 10.88
C ASP A 241 1.98 -12.01 9.93
N ASN A 242 0.70 -12.14 9.57
CA ASN A 242 0.00 -11.22 8.70
C ASN A 242 -0.64 -10.07 9.50
N PRO A 243 -0.09 -8.83 9.44
CA PRO A 243 -0.59 -7.72 10.26
C PRO A 243 -2.02 -7.31 9.90
N ALA A 244 -2.44 -7.50 8.65
CA ALA A 244 -3.79 -7.13 8.22
C ALA A 244 -4.86 -8.01 8.87
N GLY A 245 -4.57 -9.30 9.11
CA GLY A 245 -5.49 -10.20 9.82
C GLY A 245 -5.76 -9.74 11.26
N TRP A 246 -4.69 -9.41 11.99
CA TRP A 246 -4.79 -8.89 13.35
C TRP A 246 -5.46 -7.51 13.42
N SER A 247 -5.20 -6.64 12.45
CA SER A 247 -5.91 -5.35 12.34
C SER A 247 -7.41 -5.56 12.16
N ILE A 248 -7.82 -6.44 11.23
CA ILE A 248 -9.23 -6.75 10.99
C ILE A 248 -9.89 -7.34 12.24
N LEU A 249 -9.23 -8.25 12.95
CA LEU A 249 -9.74 -8.82 14.20
C LEU A 249 -9.95 -7.74 15.27
N ARG A 250 -8.94 -6.90 15.49
CA ARG A 250 -8.98 -5.82 16.48
C ARG A 250 -10.11 -4.84 16.17
N ASP A 251 -10.20 -4.38 14.92
CA ASP A 251 -11.19 -3.39 14.50
C ASP A 251 -12.61 -3.97 14.62
N HIS A 252 -12.80 -5.23 14.24
CA HIS A 252 -14.08 -5.93 14.40
C HIS A 252 -14.48 -6.08 15.88
N LEU A 253 -13.54 -6.44 16.76
CA LEU A 253 -13.82 -6.53 18.20
C LEU A 253 -14.15 -5.17 18.79
N ALA A 254 -13.46 -4.11 18.38
CA ALA A 254 -13.73 -2.76 18.85
C ALA A 254 -15.14 -2.27 18.44
N GLU A 255 -15.57 -2.57 17.22
CA GLU A 255 -16.86 -2.13 16.69
C GLU A 255 -18.04 -2.98 17.19
N PHE A 256 -17.93 -4.30 17.17
CA PHE A 256 -19.05 -5.22 17.39
C PHE A 256 -19.02 -5.95 18.74
N CYS A 257 -17.87 -5.98 19.43
CA CYS A 257 -17.69 -6.67 20.71
C CYS A 257 -16.89 -5.80 21.72
N PRO A 258 -17.31 -4.54 21.98
CA PRO A 258 -16.49 -3.59 22.75
C PRO A 258 -16.21 -4.02 24.20
N THR A 259 -17.01 -4.94 24.74
CA THR A 259 -16.84 -5.51 26.07
C THR A 259 -15.79 -6.62 26.13
N ASP A 260 -15.37 -7.19 25.00
CA ASP A 260 -14.32 -8.23 24.93
C ASP A 260 -12.92 -7.60 24.93
N THR A 261 -12.62 -6.89 26.02
CA THR A 261 -11.38 -6.13 26.21
C THR A 261 -10.15 -7.05 26.16
N GLU A 262 -10.24 -8.26 26.71
CA GLU A 262 -9.13 -9.21 26.77
C GLU A 262 -8.72 -9.70 25.37
N ARG A 263 -9.69 -10.08 24.55
CA ARG A 263 -9.40 -10.53 23.18
C ARG A 263 -8.92 -9.38 22.30
N ARG A 264 -9.49 -8.17 22.45
CA ARG A 264 -9.01 -6.97 21.76
C ARG A 264 -7.56 -6.66 22.16
N LEU A 265 -7.23 -6.73 23.45
CA LEU A 265 -5.86 -6.55 23.94
C LEU A 265 -4.90 -7.58 23.34
N ARG A 266 -5.29 -8.86 23.31
CA ARG A 266 -4.47 -9.92 22.68
C ARG A 266 -4.21 -9.65 21.21
N ALA A 267 -5.23 -9.24 20.46
CA ALA A 267 -5.09 -8.88 19.05
C ALA A 267 -4.17 -7.65 18.85
N ALA A 268 -4.31 -6.62 19.69
CA ALA A 268 -3.46 -5.44 19.66
C ALA A 268 -1.99 -5.76 19.96
N LEU A 269 -1.72 -6.57 20.98
CA LEU A 269 -0.37 -7.01 21.33
C LEU A 269 0.26 -7.89 20.23
N ALA A 270 -0.52 -8.79 19.63
CA ALA A 270 -0.06 -9.60 18.51
C ALA A 270 0.29 -8.73 17.29
N LEU A 271 -0.53 -7.71 16.99
CA LEU A 271 -0.26 -6.76 15.92
C LEU A 271 1.00 -5.94 16.19
N LEU A 272 1.19 -5.41 17.40
CA LEU A 272 2.37 -4.61 17.75
C LEU A 272 3.67 -5.41 17.67
N ARG A 273 3.62 -6.73 17.90
CA ARG A 273 4.79 -7.62 17.71
C ARG A 273 5.25 -7.68 16.26
N ILE A 274 4.32 -7.55 15.31
CA ILE A 274 4.57 -7.67 13.86
C ILE A 274 4.80 -6.30 13.24
N ASP A 275 4.00 -5.32 13.66
CA ASP A 275 4.04 -3.92 13.23
C ASP A 275 4.05 -2.99 14.46
N PRO A 276 5.24 -2.66 14.99
CA PRO A 276 5.40 -1.77 16.13
C PRO A 276 4.87 -0.35 15.90
N MET A 277 4.70 0.05 14.63
CA MET A 277 4.19 1.37 14.24
C MET A 277 2.67 1.41 14.13
N SER A 278 1.98 0.28 14.27
CA SER A 278 0.52 0.20 14.27
C SER A 278 -0.13 1.12 15.31
N ASN A 279 -1.32 1.64 15.02
CA ASN A 279 -2.14 2.37 15.97
C ASN A 279 -2.71 1.49 17.11
N ALA A 280 -2.43 0.18 17.11
CA ALA A 280 -2.81 -0.73 18.19
C ALA A 280 -2.25 -0.35 19.56
N LEU A 281 -1.21 0.49 19.61
CA LEU A 281 -0.69 1.02 20.86
C LEU A 281 -1.75 1.83 21.62
N ASP A 282 -2.63 2.56 20.92
CA ASP A 282 -3.70 3.33 21.55
C ASP A 282 -4.67 2.44 22.33
N ASP A 283 -5.00 1.26 21.79
CA ASP A 283 -5.86 0.29 22.45
C ASP A 283 -5.20 -0.26 23.72
N VAL A 284 -3.92 -0.63 23.64
CA VAL A 284 -3.15 -1.12 24.81
C VAL A 284 -3.10 -0.06 25.90
N VAL A 285 -2.86 1.20 25.53
CA VAL A 285 -2.79 2.33 26.46
C VAL A 285 -4.16 2.62 27.09
N SER A 286 -5.24 2.55 26.31
CA SER A 286 -6.60 2.70 26.84
C SER A 286 -6.88 1.65 27.91
N VAL A 287 -6.59 0.37 27.60
CA VAL A 287 -6.80 -0.74 28.54
C VAL A 287 -5.93 -0.60 29.79
N PHE A 288 -4.67 -0.17 29.63
CA PHE A 288 -3.78 0.12 30.75
C PHE A 288 -4.35 1.22 31.67
N ARG A 289 -4.83 2.33 31.10
CA ARG A 289 -5.40 3.46 31.86
C ARG A 289 -6.71 3.14 32.56
N GLU A 290 -7.45 2.15 32.07
CA GLU A 290 -8.62 1.59 32.77
C GLU A 290 -8.24 0.74 34.00
N GLY A 291 -6.96 0.64 34.33
CA GLY A 291 -6.45 -0.08 35.51
C GLY A 291 -6.38 -1.59 35.33
N ARG A 292 -6.30 -2.08 34.08
CA ARG A 292 -6.40 -3.51 33.75
C ARG A 292 -5.13 -4.06 33.07
N LEU A 293 -4.87 -5.35 33.34
CA LEU A 293 -4.25 -6.40 32.50
C LEU A 293 -2.87 -6.20 31.84
N VAL A 294 -2.34 -4.98 31.69
CA VAL A 294 -1.03 -4.75 31.04
C VAL A 294 0.00 -4.36 32.09
N PRO A 295 1.05 -5.17 32.33
CA PRO A 295 2.15 -4.79 33.20
C PRO A 295 2.84 -3.50 32.70
N PRO A 296 3.18 -2.54 33.59
CA PRO A 296 3.92 -1.34 33.22
C PRO A 296 5.21 -1.64 32.45
N GLU A 297 5.91 -2.72 32.80
CA GLU A 297 7.13 -3.19 32.15
C GLU A 297 6.88 -3.56 30.68
N GLN A 298 5.76 -4.23 30.40
CA GLN A 298 5.39 -4.63 29.06
C GLN A 298 5.02 -3.40 28.21
N LEU A 299 4.25 -2.47 28.74
CA LEU A 299 3.91 -1.24 28.02
C LEU A 299 5.16 -0.37 27.76
N PHE A 300 6.08 -0.31 28.73
CA PHE A 300 7.35 0.38 28.57
C PHE A 300 8.19 -0.26 27.46
N GLN A 301 8.27 -1.60 27.41
CA GLN A 301 8.95 -2.33 26.34
C GLN A 301 8.34 -2.03 24.95
N LEU A 302 7.01 -2.00 24.83
CA LEU A 302 6.36 -1.64 23.56
C LEU A 302 6.73 -0.22 23.11
N CYS A 303 6.82 0.72 24.06
CA CYS A 303 7.25 2.09 23.77
C CYS A 303 8.71 2.14 23.32
N THR A 304 9.63 1.40 23.96
CA THR A 304 11.05 1.39 23.58
C THR A 304 11.28 0.72 22.22
N GLU A 305 10.57 -0.37 21.93
CA GLU A 305 10.58 -1.02 20.62
C GLU A 305 10.12 -0.06 19.53
N ARG A 306 8.96 0.60 19.72
CA ARG A 306 8.44 1.58 18.77
C ARG A 306 9.39 2.76 18.55
N LEU A 307 10.01 3.26 19.63
CA LEU A 307 11.00 4.34 19.55
C LEU A 307 12.29 3.94 18.83
N ALA A 308 12.61 2.65 18.78
CA ALA A 308 13.72 2.14 17.97
C ALA A 308 13.45 2.30 16.46
N TYR A 309 12.19 2.19 16.03
CA TYR A 309 11.75 2.44 14.66
C TYR A 309 11.54 3.93 14.36
N SER A 310 10.85 4.65 15.26
CA SER A 310 10.52 6.06 15.10
C SER A 310 11.02 6.89 16.29
N ARG A 311 12.16 7.54 16.11
CA ARG A 311 12.81 8.33 17.18
C ARG A 311 12.01 9.55 17.63
N CYS A 312 11.05 9.99 16.81
CA CYS A 312 10.25 11.18 17.04
C CYS A 312 8.78 10.88 17.35
N ASP A 313 8.45 9.65 17.77
CA ASP A 313 7.09 9.29 18.13
C ASP A 313 6.68 9.93 19.46
N LEU A 314 5.89 11.00 19.39
CA LEU A 314 5.41 11.76 20.56
C LEU A 314 4.61 10.88 21.52
N LEU A 315 3.74 10.02 21.00
CA LEU A 315 2.88 9.17 21.84
C LEU A 315 3.73 8.21 22.66
N ALA A 316 4.69 7.52 22.02
CA ALA A 316 5.58 6.59 22.69
C ALA A 316 6.46 7.29 23.75
N TRP A 317 7.01 8.47 23.44
CA TRP A 317 7.78 9.26 24.41
C TRP A 317 6.92 9.69 25.60
N ARG A 318 5.70 10.14 25.35
CA ARG A 318 4.76 10.55 26.39
C ARG A 318 4.46 9.40 27.34
N ILE A 319 4.04 8.25 26.82
CA ILE A 319 3.72 7.07 27.63
C ILE A 319 4.96 6.58 28.39
N ALA A 320 6.12 6.50 27.73
CA ALA A 320 7.37 6.09 28.38
C ALA A 320 7.73 7.00 29.57
N SER A 321 7.55 8.32 29.43
CA SER A 321 7.79 9.26 30.52
C SER A 321 6.78 9.11 31.66
N GLU A 322 5.49 8.94 31.34
CA GLU A 322 4.42 8.70 32.33
C GLU A 322 4.73 7.43 33.15
N LEU A 323 5.19 6.37 32.47
CA LEU A 323 5.56 5.11 33.12
C LEU A 323 6.78 5.23 34.03
N LEU A 324 7.85 5.89 33.57
CA LEU A 324 9.08 6.06 34.37
C LEU A 324 8.86 6.92 35.63
N VAL A 325 7.92 7.87 35.58
CA VAL A 325 7.56 8.70 36.74
C VAL A 325 6.74 7.90 37.76
N ASN A 326 5.74 7.15 37.30
CA ASN A 326 4.80 6.46 38.20
C ASN A 326 5.31 5.10 38.70
N TYR A 327 6.23 4.46 37.97
CA TYR A 327 6.74 3.12 38.27
C TYR A 327 8.27 3.13 38.38
N PRO A 328 8.84 3.65 39.48
CA PRO A 328 10.28 3.62 39.70
C PRO A 328 10.74 2.18 39.91
N GLY A 329 11.44 1.61 38.92
CA GLY A 329 11.87 0.21 38.93
C GLY A 329 11.72 -0.51 37.60
N LEU A 330 11.15 0.15 36.59
CA LEU A 330 11.08 -0.38 35.23
C LEU A 330 12.46 -0.82 34.72
N PRO A 331 12.51 -1.89 33.90
CA PRO A 331 13.76 -2.39 33.34
C PRO A 331 14.41 -1.30 32.48
N LYS A 332 15.72 -1.11 32.66
CA LYS A 332 16.47 -0.19 31.82
C LYS A 332 16.61 -0.78 30.42
N PRO A 333 16.40 0.01 29.35
CA PRO A 333 16.73 -0.39 27.99
C PRO A 333 18.23 -0.69 27.85
N ASP A 334 18.57 -1.48 26.83
CA ASP A 334 19.95 -1.79 26.50
C ASP A 334 20.79 -0.53 26.21
N GLU A 335 22.11 -0.63 26.43
CA GLU A 335 23.05 0.48 26.24
C GLU A 335 23.02 1.03 24.81
N TRP A 336 22.88 0.18 23.80
CA TRP A 336 22.79 0.62 22.39
C TRP A 336 21.57 1.51 22.14
N TRP A 337 20.44 1.25 22.81
CA TRP A 337 19.21 2.02 22.67
C TRP A 337 19.39 3.39 23.34
N LEU A 338 19.97 3.41 24.54
CA LEU A 338 20.31 4.65 25.24
C LEU A 338 21.27 5.51 24.42
N ASP A 339 22.29 4.89 23.81
CA ASP A 339 23.24 5.57 22.95
C ASP A 339 22.58 6.18 21.72
N MET A 340 21.72 5.41 21.05
CA MET A 340 20.96 5.88 19.89
C MET A 340 20.11 7.12 20.22
N HIS A 341 19.50 7.16 21.40
CA HIS A 341 18.58 8.23 21.78
C HIS A 341 19.21 9.39 22.54
N PHE A 342 20.37 9.24 23.21
CA PHE A 342 20.89 10.26 24.12
C PHE A 342 22.36 10.65 23.92
N ARG A 343 23.16 9.92 23.12
CA ARG A 343 24.62 10.17 23.03
C ARG A 343 25.03 11.44 22.28
N HIS A 344 24.20 11.93 21.36
CA HIS A 344 24.53 13.08 20.50
C HIS A 344 23.52 14.23 20.61
N PRO A 345 23.42 14.89 21.77
CA PRO A 345 22.48 16.00 22.02
C PRO A 345 22.54 17.12 20.98
N LYS A 346 23.74 17.65 20.64
CA LYS A 346 23.87 18.72 19.60
C LYS A 346 23.31 18.27 18.24
N ARG A 347 23.61 17.04 17.80
CA ARG A 347 23.12 16.51 16.51
C ARG A 347 21.60 16.32 16.51
N GLN A 348 21.03 15.90 17.64
CA GLN A 348 19.59 15.75 17.75
C GLN A 348 18.87 17.10 17.78
N ALA A 349 19.38 18.04 18.56
CA ALA A 349 18.82 19.38 18.62
C ALA A 349 18.88 20.08 17.24
N LEU A 350 19.94 19.87 16.45
CA LEU A 350 19.99 20.28 15.04
C LEU A 350 18.93 19.56 14.17
N SER A 351 18.80 18.24 14.29
CA SER A 351 17.81 17.47 13.50
C SER A 351 16.36 17.81 13.82
N LEU A 352 16.09 18.30 15.03
CA LEU A 352 14.78 18.73 15.50
C LEU A 352 14.53 20.24 15.26
N GLY A 353 15.49 20.94 14.63
CA GLY A 353 15.39 22.39 14.37
C GLY A 353 15.43 23.26 15.62
N LEU A 354 15.93 22.74 16.76
CA LEU A 354 16.01 23.48 18.03
C LEU A 354 17.17 24.48 18.06
N ILE A 355 18.21 24.23 17.27
CA ILE A 355 19.37 25.11 17.10
C ILE A 355 19.59 25.32 15.60
N ALA A 356 19.90 26.55 15.20
CA ALA A 356 20.33 26.85 13.84
C ALA A 356 21.71 26.23 13.59
N ASP A 357 21.94 25.75 12.37
CA ASP A 357 23.29 25.41 11.94
C ASP A 357 24.14 26.69 12.01
N ASP A 358 25.42 26.58 12.42
CA ASP A 358 26.33 27.69 12.77
C ASP A 358 26.64 28.64 11.56
N ARG A 359 25.85 28.58 10.48
CA ARG A 359 26.03 29.24 9.18
C ARG A 359 24.82 30.03 8.65
N ALA A 360 23.70 30.11 9.36
CA ALA A 360 22.54 30.86 8.89
C ALA A 360 22.16 32.02 9.85
N ASP A 361 22.04 33.22 9.27
CA ASP A 361 21.45 34.39 9.92
C ASP A 361 20.13 34.01 10.61
N ILE A 362 19.97 34.52 11.82
CA ILE A 362 18.94 34.16 12.79
C ILE A 362 17.58 34.72 12.34
N ASP A 363 16.95 34.05 11.38
CA ASP A 363 15.50 34.06 11.26
C ASP A 363 14.97 32.82 11.98
N ARG A 364 14.30 33.06 13.10
CA ARG A 364 13.73 32.08 14.02
C ARG A 364 12.79 31.15 13.23
N VAL A 365 13.24 29.93 12.92
CA VAL A 365 12.35 28.90 12.42
C VAL A 365 11.40 28.54 13.56
N PRO A 366 10.07 28.71 13.41
CA PRO A 366 9.13 28.32 14.44
C PRO A 366 9.19 26.80 14.61
N VAL A 367 9.63 26.36 15.79
CA VAL A 367 9.58 24.94 16.18
C VAL A 367 8.12 24.57 16.40
N GLN A 368 7.67 23.47 15.79
CA GLN A 368 6.31 22.96 15.97
C GLN A 368 6.08 22.55 17.43
N GLU A 369 4.89 22.83 17.97
CA GLU A 369 4.52 22.55 19.37
C GLU A 369 4.71 21.06 19.72
N ASP A 370 4.32 20.16 18.83
CA ASP A 370 4.50 18.71 19.00
C ASP A 370 5.97 18.30 19.19
N THR A 371 6.90 19.00 18.53
CA THR A 371 8.33 18.76 18.68
C THR A 371 8.82 19.17 20.07
N ILE A 372 8.29 20.28 20.59
CA ILE A 372 8.62 20.77 21.93
C ILE A 372 8.11 19.79 22.99
N ASP A 373 6.86 19.34 22.86
CA ASP A 373 6.25 18.38 23.79
C ASP A 373 7.00 17.04 23.77
N MET A 374 7.38 16.55 22.58
CA MET A 374 8.19 15.34 22.46
C MET A 374 9.55 15.47 23.15
N VAL A 375 10.23 16.60 22.96
CA VAL A 375 11.52 16.89 23.63
C VAL A 375 11.36 16.92 25.14
N ALA A 376 10.29 17.51 25.67
CA ALA A 376 10.03 17.53 27.11
C ALA A 376 9.91 16.11 27.67
N HIS A 377 9.09 15.25 27.07
CA HIS A 377 8.95 13.86 27.50
C HIS A 377 10.26 13.08 27.40
N LYS A 378 11.04 13.31 26.33
CA LYS A 378 12.35 12.71 26.15
C LYS A 378 13.36 13.15 27.24
N VAL A 379 13.31 14.40 27.68
CA VAL A 379 14.12 14.91 28.80
C VAL A 379 13.73 14.22 30.11
N VAL A 380 12.44 14.01 30.38
CA VAL A 380 12.00 13.21 31.54
C VAL A 380 12.59 11.80 31.46
N CYS A 381 12.43 11.11 30.33
CA CYS A 381 12.98 9.76 30.16
C CYS A 381 14.49 9.74 30.41
N ALA A 382 15.24 10.69 29.85
CA ALA A 382 16.68 10.80 30.09
C ALA A 382 17.03 10.98 31.58
N GLY A 383 16.24 11.78 32.29
CA GLY A 383 16.39 12.02 33.73
C GLY A 383 16.23 10.76 34.60
N HIS A 384 15.44 9.80 34.15
CA HIS A 384 15.23 8.52 34.85
C HIS A 384 16.14 7.39 34.35
N LEU A 385 16.53 7.39 33.08
CA LEU A 385 17.28 6.29 32.47
C LEU A 385 18.80 6.44 32.60
N LEU A 386 19.33 7.65 32.44
CA LEU A 386 20.77 7.90 32.36
C LEU A 386 21.45 7.87 33.75
N PRO A 387 22.73 7.43 33.85
CA PRO A 387 23.45 7.38 35.13
C PRO A 387 23.56 8.72 35.87
N GLY A 388 23.66 9.84 35.13
CA GLY A 388 23.69 11.19 35.71
C GLY A 388 22.30 11.80 35.97
N GLY A 389 21.24 11.05 35.68
CA GLY A 389 19.85 11.50 35.78
C GLY A 389 19.60 12.86 35.12
N PHE A 390 18.89 13.75 35.83
CA PHE A 390 18.61 15.12 35.37
C PHE A 390 19.85 16.02 35.26
N SER A 391 20.98 15.61 35.84
CA SER A 391 22.28 16.28 35.69
C SER A 391 23.12 15.72 34.53
N SER A 392 22.57 14.79 33.74
CA SER A 392 23.26 14.23 32.59
C SER A 392 23.54 15.29 31.53
N ARG A 393 24.66 15.12 30.81
CA ARG A 393 25.06 16.03 29.72
C ARG A 393 23.96 16.22 28.68
N PHE A 394 23.22 15.16 28.35
CA PHE A 394 22.10 15.23 27.42
C PHE A 394 21.00 16.20 27.90
N VAL A 395 20.56 16.07 29.15
CA VAL A 395 19.51 16.94 29.72
C VAL A 395 19.99 18.38 29.74
N VAL A 396 21.21 18.63 30.26
CA VAL A 396 21.80 19.98 30.35
C VAL A 396 21.90 20.65 28.97
N GLU A 397 22.45 19.96 27.98
CA GLU A 397 22.63 20.53 26.64
C GLU A 397 21.29 20.72 25.92
N THR A 398 20.34 19.80 26.07
CA THR A 398 18.99 19.92 25.47
C THR A 398 18.23 21.10 26.05
N VAL A 399 18.29 21.27 27.37
CA VAL A 399 17.65 22.37 28.09
C VAL A 399 18.26 23.72 27.69
N ARG A 400 19.59 23.80 27.56
CA ARG A 400 20.28 25.01 27.06
C ARG A 400 19.98 25.32 25.59
N ALA A 401 19.75 24.30 24.76
CA ALA A 401 19.44 24.46 23.34
C ALA A 401 18.00 24.95 23.09
N LEU A 402 17.07 24.74 24.02
CA LEU A 402 15.73 25.31 23.95
C LEU A 402 15.82 26.84 24.12
N GLN A 403 15.66 27.58 23.02
CA GLN A 403 15.69 29.05 23.02
C GLN A 403 14.61 29.65 23.94
N CYS A 404 14.81 30.91 24.37
CA CYS A 404 13.89 31.68 25.19
C CYS A 404 12.49 31.76 24.56
N GLY A 405 11.59 30.88 25.01
CA GLY A 405 10.25 30.64 24.47
C GLY A 405 9.87 29.17 24.61
N GLY A 406 10.63 28.28 23.96
CA GLY A 406 10.47 26.83 24.11
C GLY A 406 10.88 26.33 25.50
N PHE A 407 11.89 26.95 26.12
CA PHE A 407 12.34 26.59 27.48
C PHE A 407 11.25 26.73 28.54
N ILE A 408 10.47 27.83 28.53
CA ILE A 408 9.39 28.06 29.50
C ILE A 408 8.26 27.06 29.28
N THR A 409 7.88 26.80 28.02
CA THR A 409 6.86 25.79 27.69
C THR A 409 7.29 24.40 28.15
N VAL A 410 8.54 24.01 27.87
CA VAL A 410 9.10 22.73 28.34
C VAL A 410 9.14 22.66 29.86
N LEU A 411 9.59 23.71 30.57
CA LEU A 411 9.57 23.75 32.03
C LEU A 411 8.16 23.59 32.61
N ASN A 412 7.18 24.31 32.05
CA ASN A 412 5.78 24.23 32.50
C ASN A 412 5.21 22.82 32.28
N ARG A 413 5.50 22.21 31.11
CA ARG A 413 5.10 20.84 30.79
C ARG A 413 5.80 19.81 31.69
N LEU A 414 7.10 19.99 31.95
CA LEU A 414 7.90 19.14 32.85
C LEU A 414 7.43 19.22 34.30
N SER A 415 7.04 20.41 34.77
CA SER A 415 6.43 20.58 36.09
C SER A 415 5.11 19.83 36.22
N ALA A 416 4.35 19.71 35.12
CA ALA A 416 3.08 18.98 35.09
C ALA A 416 3.27 17.45 34.97
N THR A 417 4.34 16.99 34.32
CA THR A 417 4.54 15.56 33.97
C THR A 417 5.51 14.81 34.87
N SER A 418 6.52 15.47 35.46
CA SER A 418 7.57 14.80 36.24
C SER A 418 7.12 14.33 37.63
N GLY A 419 5.96 14.77 38.12
CA GLY A 419 5.47 14.47 39.48
C GLY A 419 6.38 14.97 40.61
N ARG A 420 7.44 15.72 40.27
CA ARG A 420 8.53 16.13 41.15
C ARG A 420 8.65 17.65 41.16
N SER A 421 8.46 18.24 42.34
CA SER A 421 8.51 19.70 42.51
C SER A 421 9.91 20.30 42.39
N ASP A 422 10.96 19.47 42.48
CA ASP A 422 12.36 19.86 42.37
C ASP A 422 12.88 19.88 40.92
N VAL A 423 12.25 19.15 39.99
CA VAL A 423 12.68 19.07 38.58
C VAL A 423 12.69 20.45 37.89
N PRO A 424 11.64 21.29 37.99
CA PRO A 424 11.68 22.64 37.41
C PRO A 424 12.83 23.47 37.97
N ARG A 425 13.13 23.34 39.26
CA ARG A 425 14.22 24.07 39.92
C ARG A 425 15.59 23.60 39.43
N ILE A 426 15.83 22.28 39.38
CA ILE A 426 17.07 21.70 38.87
C ILE A 426 17.33 22.15 37.43
N LEU A 427 16.30 22.12 36.58
CA LEU A 427 16.42 22.54 35.18
C LEU A 427 16.62 24.05 35.05
N PHE A 428 16.02 24.85 35.94
CA PHE A 428 16.23 26.30 36.00
C PHE A 428 17.66 26.65 36.43
N ASP A 429 18.19 25.98 37.44
CA ASP A 429 19.57 26.17 37.90
C ASP A 429 20.58 25.76 36.81
N VAL A 430 20.33 24.64 36.14
CA VAL A 430 21.09 24.15 34.97
C VAL A 430 21.07 25.15 33.80
N ALA A 431 19.90 25.71 33.48
CA ALA A 431 19.75 26.72 32.42
C ALA A 431 20.43 28.04 32.80
N ALA A 432 20.41 28.41 34.08
CA ALA A 432 21.08 29.59 34.61
C ALA A 432 22.60 29.40 34.75
N GLY A 433 23.16 28.24 34.39
CA GLY A 433 24.59 27.93 34.52
C GLY A 433 25.06 27.77 35.96
N ARG A 434 24.13 27.56 36.90
CA ARG A 434 24.39 27.33 38.32
C ARG A 434 24.37 25.83 38.54
N THR A 435 25.55 25.20 38.55
CA THR A 435 25.70 23.81 39.00
C THR A 435 26.15 23.77 40.44
#